data_AF-A0A7X4ALW6-F1
#
_entry.id   AF-A0A7X4ALW6-F1
#
_cell.length_a   1.000
_cell.length_b   1.000
_cell.length_c   1.000
_cell.angle_alpha   90.00
_cell.angle_beta   90.00
_cell.angle_gamma   90.00
#
_symmetry.space_group_name_H-M   'P 1'
#
loop_
_entity.id
_entity.type
_entity.pdbx_description
1 polymer ?
#
loop_
_entity_poly.entity_id
_entity_poly.type
_entity_poly.pdbx_seq_one_letter_code
_entity_poly.pdbx_strand_id
1 'polypeptide(L)'
;METRPYFILGDLISNMLAGAAVGCATAALITVNWPMPVSMAAGMALGMLLGMPIQIACSLLFGAFEVMIPMMLTSMTAGMAVAMRASMHETAAGAGAVWGVCIGVFVLGFTYLSNAVLSGDAR
;
A
#
# COMPACT_ATOMS: atom_id res chain seq x y z
N MET A 1 14.52 2.59 -11.67
CA MET A 1 13.11 2.70 -12.09
C MET A 1 13.10 2.89 -13.58
N GLU A 2 12.83 1.80 -14.31
CA GLU A 2 12.61 1.87 -15.74
C GLU A 2 11.41 2.79 -16.00
N THR A 3 11.59 3.77 -16.89
CA THR A 3 10.55 4.74 -17.25
C THR A 3 9.65 4.26 -18.39
N ARG A 4 9.81 3.00 -18.80
CA ARG A 4 8.96 2.40 -19.83
C ARG A 4 7.50 2.41 -19.33
N PRO A 5 6.54 2.90 -20.14
CA PRO A 5 5.17 3.11 -19.71
C PRO A 5 4.46 1.83 -19.24
N TYR A 6 4.88 0.66 -19.76
CA TYR A 6 4.35 -0.64 -19.33
C TYR A 6 4.66 -0.95 -17.86
N PHE A 7 5.86 -0.64 -17.39
CA PHE A 7 6.28 -0.89 -16.00
C PHE A 7 5.60 0.09 -15.04
N ILE A 8 5.51 1.37 -15.42
CA ILE A 8 4.81 2.39 -14.61
C ILE A 8 3.33 2.03 -14.42
N LEU A 9 2.66 1.57 -15.48
CA LEU A 9 1.26 1.14 -15.38
C LEU A 9 1.10 -0.12 -14.52
N GLY A 10 2.03 -1.07 -14.65
CA GLY A 10 2.07 -2.27 -13.80
C GLY A 10 2.26 -1.93 -12.33
N ASP A 11 3.18 -1.03 -12.01
CA ASP A 11 3.45 -0.54 -10.66
C ASP A 11 2.25 0.22 -10.09
N LEU A 12 1.60 1.04 -10.90
CA LEU A 12 0.39 1.76 -10.50
C LEU A 12 -0.73 0.79 -10.15
N ILE A 13 -1.05 -0.15 -11.05
CA ILE A 13 -2.13 -1.11 -10.84
C ILE A 13 -1.83 -2.01 -9.64
N SER A 14 -0.59 -2.49 -9.49
CA SER A 14 -0.19 -3.35 -8.37
C SER A 14 -0.27 -2.62 -7.03
N ASN A 15 0.17 -1.36 -6.94
CA ASN A 15 0.05 -0.56 -5.72
C ASN A 15 -1.41 -0.23 -5.38
N MET A 16 -2.24 0.09 -6.39
CA MET A 16 -3.67 0.29 -6.18
C MET A 16 -4.35 -0.97 -5.65
N LEU A 17 -4.07 -2.13 -6.25
CA LEU A 17 -4.63 -3.41 -5.83
C LEU A 17 -4.17 -3.82 -4.43
N ALA A 18 -2.88 -3.70 -4.14
CA ALA A 18 -2.32 -4.01 -2.83
C ALA A 18 -2.91 -3.09 -1.75
N GLY A 19 -2.95 -1.78 -2.01
CA GLY A 19 -3.56 -0.80 -1.12
C GLY A 19 -5.05 -1.08 -0.89
N ALA A 20 -5.81 -1.33 -1.96
CA ALA A 20 -7.23 -1.63 -1.88
C ALA A 20 -7.52 -2.91 -1.06
N ALA A 21 -6.79 -3.99 -1.34
CA ALA A 21 -6.97 -5.27 -0.65
C ALA A 21 -6.64 -5.15 0.84
N VAL A 22 -5.51 -4.53 1.18
CA VAL A 22 -5.10 -4.32 2.57
C VAL A 22 -6.06 -3.37 3.29
N GLY A 23 -6.43 -2.26 2.66
CA GLY A 23 -7.37 -1.28 3.24
C GLY A 23 -8.76 -1.86 3.47
N CYS A 24 -9.25 -2.67 2.53
CA CYS A 24 -10.52 -3.39 2.68
C CYS A 24 -10.46 -4.38 3.85
N ALA A 25 -9.41 -5.22 3.89
CA ALA A 25 -9.26 -6.23 4.94
C ALA A 25 -9.08 -5.61 6.33
N THR A 26 -8.29 -4.55 6.45
CA THR A 26 -8.08 -3.85 7.73
C THR A 26 -9.34 -3.14 8.21
N ALA A 27 -10.10 -2.48 7.32
CA ALA A 27 -11.39 -1.88 7.67
C ALA A 27 -12.47 -2.91 8.03
N ALA A 28 -12.40 -4.13 7.48
CA ALA A 28 -13.33 -5.20 7.82
C ALA A 28 -13.01 -5.90 9.16
N LEU A 29 -11.72 -5.97 9.51
CA LEU A 29 -11.26 -6.69 10.70
C LEU A 29 -11.14 -5.80 11.95
N ILE A 30 -10.82 -4.51 11.77
CA ILE A 30 -10.58 -3.58 12.88
C ILE A 30 -11.82 -2.74 13.10
N THR A 31 -12.25 -2.67 14.37
CA THR A 31 -13.43 -1.90 14.80
C THR A 31 -13.04 -0.83 15.82
N VAL A 32 -13.96 0.10 16.08
CA VAL A 32 -13.76 1.27 16.96
C VAL A 32 -13.36 0.90 18.40
N ASN A 33 -13.63 -0.33 18.83
CA ASN A 33 -13.31 -0.78 20.19
C ASN A 33 -11.84 -1.15 20.40
N TRP A 34 -11.03 -1.17 19.34
CA TRP A 34 -9.62 -1.55 19.45
C TRP A 34 -8.78 -0.38 19.99
N PRO A 35 -7.93 -0.59 21.01
CA PRO A 35 -7.00 0.43 21.45
C PRO A 35 -6.02 0.76 20.31
N MET A 36 -5.79 2.06 20.09
CA MET A 36 -5.08 2.57 18.92
C MET A 36 -3.71 1.89 18.66
N PRO A 37 -2.84 1.64 19.67
CA PRO A 37 -1.58 0.93 19.45
C PRO A 37 -1.75 -0.50 18.92
N VAL A 38 -2.79 -1.22 19.36
CA VAL A 38 -3.08 -2.58 18.91
C VAL A 38 -3.64 -2.56 17.49
N SER A 39 -4.48 -1.57 17.17
CA SER A 39 -4.96 -1.38 15.80
C SER A 39 -3.82 -1.15 14.82
N MET A 40 -2.81 -0.34 15.19
CA MET A 40 -1.63 -0.11 14.35
C MET A 40 -0.82 -1.37 14.14
N ALA A 41 -0.54 -2.13 15.21
CA ALA A 41 0.20 -3.38 15.11
C ALA A 41 -0.55 -4.43 14.27
N ALA A 42 -1.86 -4.55 14.44
CA ALA A 42 -2.71 -5.42 13.64
C ALA A 42 -2.76 -4.97 12.17
N GLY A 43 -2.92 -3.67 11.91
CA GLY A 43 -2.92 -3.10 10.58
C GLY A 43 -1.59 -3.33 9.83
N MET A 44 -0.47 -3.18 10.54
CA MET A 44 0.86 -3.49 10.00
C MET A 44 1.01 -4.98 9.70
N ALA A 45 0.63 -5.86 10.64
CA ALA A 45 0.70 -7.30 10.45
C ALA A 45 -0.16 -7.77 9.26
N LEU A 46 -1.40 -7.26 9.15
CA LEU A 46 -2.29 -7.52 8.02
C LEU A 46 -1.71 -6.97 6.71
N GLY A 47 -1.15 -5.76 6.74
CA GLY A 47 -0.47 -5.16 5.61
C GLY A 47 0.66 -6.02 5.09
N MET A 48 1.52 -6.54 5.97
CA MET A 48 2.60 -7.46 5.57
C MET A 48 2.07 -8.81 5.08
N LEU A 49 1.10 -9.39 5.78
CA LEU A 49 0.57 -10.72 5.50
C LEU A 49 -0.20 -10.77 4.17
N LEU A 50 -0.93 -9.72 3.84
CA LEU A 50 -1.63 -9.58 2.56
C LEU A 50 -0.75 -8.99 1.47
N GLY A 51 0.19 -8.11 1.83
CA GLY A 51 1.14 -7.50 0.90
C GLY A 51 2.12 -8.51 0.30
N MET A 52 2.66 -9.44 1.10
CA MET A 52 3.61 -10.46 0.63
C MET A 52 3.10 -11.31 -0.55
N PRO A 53 1.92 -11.96 -0.50
CA PRO A 53 1.45 -12.78 -1.62
C PRO A 53 1.13 -11.94 -2.86
N ILE A 54 0.55 -10.75 -2.69
CA ILE A 54 0.27 -9.83 -3.80
C ILE A 54 1.59 -9.37 -4.44
N GLN A 55 2.60 -9.11 -3.62
CA GLN A 55 3.95 -8.77 -4.06
C GLN A 55 4.59 -9.86 -4.88
N ILE A 56 4.59 -11.10 -4.38
CA ILE A 56 5.16 -12.22 -5.11
C ILE A 56 4.45 -12.37 -6.46
N ALA A 57 3.13 -12.32 -6.49
CA ALA A 57 2.36 -12.40 -7.73
C ALA A 57 2.69 -11.28 -8.73
N CYS A 58 2.73 -10.02 -8.29
CA CYS A 58 3.04 -8.88 -9.16
C CYS A 58 4.52 -8.83 -9.57
N SER A 59 5.43 -9.28 -8.71
CA SER A 59 6.88 -9.32 -9.00
C SER A 59 7.23 -10.26 -10.15
N LEU A 60 6.45 -11.34 -10.33
CA LEU A 60 6.57 -12.28 -11.46
C LEU A 60 6.09 -11.69 -12.79
N LEU A 61 5.16 -10.72 -12.74
CA LEU A 61 4.54 -10.10 -13.92
C LEU A 61 5.27 -8.84 -14.38
N PHE A 62 5.74 -8.02 -13.45
CA PHE A 62 6.20 -6.64 -13.73
C PHE A 62 7.66 -6.37 -13.31
N GLY A 63 8.45 -7.40 -12.99
CA GLY A 63 9.88 -7.25 -12.67
C GLY A 63 10.14 -7.15 -11.16
N ALA A 64 11.07 -7.98 -10.68
CA ALA A 64 11.08 -8.37 -9.27
C ALA A 64 11.50 -7.28 -8.27
N PHE A 65 12.37 -6.34 -8.63
CA PHE A 65 12.95 -5.37 -7.68
C PHE A 65 12.27 -3.99 -7.68
N GLU A 66 11.68 -3.56 -8.79
CA GLU A 66 11.11 -2.21 -8.90
C GLU A 66 9.73 -2.11 -8.24
N VAL A 67 8.92 -3.16 -8.33
CA VAL A 67 7.59 -3.26 -7.67
C VAL A 67 7.72 -3.50 -6.17
N MET A 68 8.83 -4.09 -5.73
CA MET A 68 8.96 -4.67 -4.39
C MET A 68 8.92 -3.60 -3.30
N ILE A 69 9.71 -2.55 -3.48
CA ILE A 69 9.84 -1.43 -2.54
C ILE A 69 8.53 -0.63 -2.41
N PRO A 70 7.96 -0.08 -3.50
CA PRO A 70 6.73 0.71 -3.39
C PRO A 70 5.58 -0.13 -2.87
N MET A 71 5.44 -1.39 -3.28
CA MET A 71 4.32 -2.20 -2.81
C MET A 71 4.42 -2.53 -1.31
N MET A 72 5.59 -2.89 -0.80
CA MET A 72 5.75 -3.14 0.64
C MET A 72 5.46 -1.88 1.45
N LEU A 73 5.96 -0.73 0.99
CA LEU A 73 5.69 0.54 1.64
C LEU A 73 4.18 0.85 1.61
N THR A 74 3.51 0.62 0.48
CA THR A 74 2.06 0.79 0.32
C THR A 74 1.28 -0.11 1.25
N SER A 75 1.56 -1.42 1.26
CA SER A 75 0.81 -2.37 2.08
C SER A 75 0.97 -2.08 3.57
N MET A 76 2.16 -1.70 4.03
CA MET A 76 2.38 -1.35 5.43
C MET A 76 1.69 -0.02 5.80
N THR A 77 1.88 1.02 4.98
CA THR A 77 1.30 2.35 5.24
C THR A 77 -0.22 2.36 5.14
N ALA A 78 -0.79 1.69 4.13
CA ALA A 78 -2.23 1.54 3.97
C ALA A 78 -2.83 0.75 5.14
N GLY A 79 -2.20 -0.36 5.53
CA GLY A 79 -2.66 -1.17 6.65
C GLY A 79 -2.70 -0.39 7.97
N MET A 80 -1.66 0.37 8.27
CA MET A 80 -1.62 1.21 9.48
C MET A 80 -2.61 2.38 9.42
N ALA A 81 -2.63 3.14 8.33
CA ALA A 81 -3.46 4.34 8.22
C ALA A 81 -4.96 4.00 8.24
N VAL A 82 -5.36 2.92 7.57
CA VAL A 82 -6.76 2.46 7.57
C VAL A 82 -7.13 1.86 8.92
N ALA A 83 -6.23 1.11 9.58
CA ALA A 83 -6.45 0.62 10.93
C ALA A 83 -6.64 1.73 11.97
N MET A 84 -5.82 2.78 11.90
CA MET A 84 -5.96 3.96 12.75
C MET A 84 -7.30 4.66 12.51
N ARG A 85 -7.71 4.77 11.23
CA ARG A 85 -9.00 5.37 10.89
C ARG A 85 -10.16 4.51 11.41
N ALA A 86 -10.09 3.20 11.24
CA ALA A 86 -11.11 2.24 11.66
C ALA A 86 -11.28 2.15 13.18
N SER A 87 -10.22 2.44 13.95
CA SER A 87 -10.29 2.52 15.41
C SER A 87 -10.85 3.87 15.91
N MET A 88 -10.72 4.95 15.14
CA MET A 88 -11.29 6.26 15.50
C MET A 88 -12.73 6.46 15.02
N HIS A 89 -13.06 5.90 13.85
CA HIS A 89 -14.37 6.05 13.22
C HIS A 89 -14.78 4.72 12.57
N GLU A 90 -16.06 4.39 12.63
CA GLU A 90 -16.60 3.26 11.87
C GLU A 90 -16.31 3.48 10.38
N THR A 91 -15.51 2.57 9.82
CA THR A 91 -15.03 2.68 8.45
C THR A 91 -15.53 1.47 7.68
N ALA A 92 -16.45 1.69 6.73
CA ALA A 92 -16.92 0.62 5.87
C ALA A 92 -15.76 0.06 5.01
N ALA A 93 -15.81 -1.24 4.69
CA ALA A 93 -14.78 -1.91 3.90
C ALA A 93 -14.50 -1.22 2.55
N GLY A 94 -15.56 -0.74 1.87
CA GLY A 94 -15.42 0.03 0.62
C GLY A 94 -14.69 1.37 0.82
N ALA A 95 -14.91 2.06 1.93
CA ALA A 95 -14.18 3.28 2.25
C ALA A 95 -12.71 2.98 2.58
N GLY A 96 -12.44 1.88 3.30
CA GLY A 96 -11.08 1.39 3.57
C GLY A 96 -10.31 1.08 2.27
N ALA A 97 -10.97 0.47 1.29
CA ALA A 97 -10.38 0.20 -0.02
C ALA A 97 -9.98 1.49 -0.75
N VAL A 98 -10.86 2.51 -0.78
CA VAL A 98 -10.56 3.80 -1.41
C VAL A 98 -9.37 4.49 -0.74
N TRP A 99 -9.33 4.51 0.60
CA TRP A 99 -8.18 5.04 1.34
C TRP A 99 -6.89 4.28 1.01
N GLY A 100 -6.95 2.96 0.92
CA GLY A 100 -5.82 2.13 0.53
C GLY A 100 -5.31 2.43 -0.88
N VAL A 101 -6.21 2.65 -1.85
CA VAL A 101 -5.85 3.07 -3.22
C VAL A 101 -5.14 4.43 -3.21
N CYS A 102 -5.69 5.42 -2.51
CA CYS A 102 -5.09 6.75 -2.41
C CYS A 102 -3.68 6.69 -1.81
N ILE A 103 -3.49 5.88 -0.76
CA ILE A 103 -2.19 5.68 -0.13
C ILE A 103 -1.23 4.98 -1.10
N GLY A 104 -1.67 3.96 -1.83
CA GLY A 104 -0.83 3.28 -2.81
C GLY A 104 -0.35 4.19 -3.94
N VAL A 105 -1.22 5.07 -4.46
CA VAL A 105 -0.84 6.07 -5.47
C VAL A 105 0.14 7.08 -4.89
N PHE A 106 -0.11 7.56 -3.67
CA PHE A 106 0.77 8.51 -2.99
C PHE A 106 2.16 7.92 -2.75
N VAL A 107 2.22 6.71 -2.21
CA VAL A 107 3.47 5.98 -1.95
C VAL A 107 4.23 5.76 -3.24
N LEU A 108 3.56 5.30 -4.31
CA LEU A 108 4.22 5.10 -5.59
C LEU A 108 4.86 6.40 -6.10
N GLY A 109 4.10 7.50 -6.12
CA GLY A 109 4.60 8.82 -6.51
C GLY A 109 5.78 9.28 -5.65
N PHE A 110 5.70 9.06 -4.33
CA PHE A 110 6.79 9.35 -3.40
C PHE A 110 8.05 8.52 -3.71
N THR A 111 7.88 7.25 -4.07
CA THR A 111 9.01 6.35 -4.36
C THR A 111 9.70 6.75 -5.67
N TYR A 112 8.92 7.09 -6.71
CA TYR A 112 9.45 7.62 -7.97
C TYR A 112 10.17 8.95 -7.79
N LEU A 113 9.58 9.89 -7.05
CA LEU A 113 10.20 11.18 -6.78
C LEU A 113 11.50 11.03 -5.98
N SER A 114 11.47 10.21 -4.94
CA SER A 114 12.67 9.93 -4.13
C SER A 114 13.77 9.30 -4.99
N ASN A 115 13.41 8.37 -5.87
CA ASN A 115 14.36 7.77 -6.81
C ASN A 115 14.94 8.82 -7.78
N ALA A 116 14.11 9.70 -8.35
CA ALA A 116 14.59 10.75 -9.27
C ALA A 116 15.54 11.75 -8.60
N VAL A 117 15.27 12.10 -7.33
CA VAL A 117 16.15 12.98 -6.53
C VAL A 117 17.48 12.30 -6.22
N LEU A 118 17.45 11.02 -5.83
CA LEU A 118 18.66 10.25 -5.51
C LEU A 118 19.51 9.93 -6.73
N SER A 119 18.90 9.63 -7.88
CA SER A 119 19.59 9.37 -9.14
C SER A 119 20.17 10.63 -9.79
N GLY A 120 19.78 11.82 -9.32
CA GLY A 120 20.25 13.10 -9.86
C GLY A 120 19.58 13.53 -11.16
N ASP A 121 18.59 12.77 -11.63
CA ASP A 121 17.80 13.07 -12.85
C ASP A 121 16.82 14.24 -12.64
N ALA A 122 16.52 14.60 -11.39
CA ALA A 122 15.62 15.70 -11.04
C ALA A 122 16.29 17.09 -11.02
N ARG A 123 17.48 17.25 -11.61
CA ARG A 123 18.20 18.54 -11.71
C ARG A 123 17.87 19.28 -13.00
#